data_AF-A0A352IVE7-F1
#
_entry.id   AF-A0A352IVE7-F1
#
_cell.length_a   1.000
_cell.length_b   1.000
_cell.length_c   1.000
_cell.angle_alpha   90.00
_cell.angle_beta   90.00
_cell.angle_gamma   90.00
#
_symmetry.space_group_name_H-M   'P 1'
#
loop_
_entity.id
_entity.type
_entity.pdbx_description
1 polymer ?
#
loop_
_entity_poly.entity_id
_entity_poly.type
_entity_poly.pdbx_seq_one_letter_code
_entity_poly.pdbx_strand_id
1 'polypeptide(L)'
;ASFVVAAAGGFVAKHGNRAVSSKSGSADLLEKLGINLSMKPEEVARCVEEIGVGFMFAPAHHGAMKHAIGPRKELGCRTIFNILGPMTNPAGVKRQLVGVFNRELCRPMAEVLHRLGAEHIMVVCSKDGLDEISLASATHVAELKDGKVTEYDITPEDLGIKSQALV
;
A
#
# COMPACT_ATOMS: atom_id res chain seq x y z
N ALA A 1 1.60 10.79 -0.76
CA ALA A 1 1.94 10.14 -2.05
C ALA A 1 0.79 10.15 -3.05
N SER A 2 -0.37 9.53 -2.77
CA SER A 2 -1.47 9.36 -3.76
C SER A 2 -1.88 10.63 -4.51
N PHE A 3 -2.11 11.75 -3.80
CA PHE A 3 -2.45 13.02 -4.44
C PHE A 3 -1.32 13.59 -5.32
N VAL A 4 -0.06 13.40 -4.93
CA VAL A 4 1.10 13.85 -5.71
C VAL A 4 1.20 13.05 -7.01
N VAL A 5 0.98 11.73 -6.96
CA VAL A 5 0.95 10.88 -8.15
C VAL A 5 -0.18 11.31 -9.10
N ALA A 6 -1.37 11.58 -8.57
CA ALA A 6 -2.50 12.06 -9.36
C ALA A 6 -2.21 13.43 -10.01
N ALA A 7 -1.67 14.37 -9.24
CA ALA A 7 -1.27 15.68 -9.74
C ALA A 7 -0.17 15.61 -10.81
N ALA A 8 0.68 14.58 -10.76
CA ALA A 8 1.70 14.31 -11.78
C ALA A 8 1.14 13.60 -13.03
N GLY A 9 -0.18 13.40 -13.13
CA GLY A 9 -0.86 12.77 -14.27
C GLY A 9 -1.06 11.26 -14.15
N GLY A 10 -0.75 10.66 -13.00
CA GLY A 10 -1.04 9.26 -12.73
C GLY A 10 -2.50 9.00 -12.35
N PHE A 11 -2.95 7.76 -12.50
CA PHE A 11 -4.26 7.30 -12.06
C PHE A 11 -4.12 6.42 -10.82
N VAL A 12 -4.77 6.80 -9.72
CA VAL A 12 -4.54 6.21 -8.40
C VAL A 12 -5.82 5.62 -7.83
N ALA A 13 -5.92 4.29 -7.84
CA ALA A 13 -6.93 3.56 -7.08
C ALA A 13 -6.37 3.18 -5.70
N LYS A 14 -6.51 4.08 -4.73
CA LYS A 14 -5.95 3.91 -3.38
C LYS A 14 -6.84 3.00 -2.54
N HIS A 15 -6.37 1.79 -2.27
CA HIS A 15 -6.97 0.89 -1.28
C HIS A 15 -6.43 1.22 0.11
N GLY A 16 -7.32 1.32 1.11
CA GLY A 16 -6.93 1.66 2.47
C GLY A 16 -8.00 1.28 3.51
N ASN A 17 -7.59 1.29 4.78
CA ASN A 17 -8.46 1.04 5.92
C ASN A 17 -8.20 2.07 7.03
N ARG A 18 -9.03 2.04 8.08
CA ARG A 18 -8.77 2.74 9.34
C ARG A 18 -7.58 2.13 10.06
N ALA A 19 -6.94 2.91 10.92
CA ALA A 19 -5.87 2.37 11.77
C ALA A 19 -6.38 1.24 12.66
N VAL A 20 -5.59 0.17 12.75
CA VAL A 20 -5.81 -0.92 13.71
C VAL A 20 -4.86 -0.79 14.91
N SER A 21 -3.64 -0.30 14.69
CA SER A 21 -2.59 -0.19 15.71
C SER A 21 -1.88 1.18 15.76
N SER A 22 -2.10 2.06 14.79
CA SER A 22 -1.50 3.41 14.75
C SER A 22 -2.47 4.47 15.27
N LYS A 23 -1.97 5.69 15.52
CA LYS A 23 -2.81 6.83 15.94
C LYS A 23 -3.76 7.33 14.83
N SER A 24 -3.46 7.04 13.56
CA SER A 24 -4.30 7.41 12.42
C SER A 24 -3.97 6.56 11.18
N GLY A 25 -5.01 6.10 10.47
CA GLY A 25 -4.87 5.46 9.16
C GLY A 25 -5.24 6.42 8.02
N SER A 26 -5.04 5.96 6.79
CA SER A 26 -5.40 6.75 5.59
C SER A 26 -6.89 7.13 5.56
N ALA A 27 -7.80 6.23 5.95
CA ALA A 27 -9.22 6.52 6.03
C ALA A 27 -9.53 7.62 7.05
N ASP A 28 -8.90 7.58 8.23
CA ASP A 28 -9.14 8.55 9.31
C ASP A 28 -8.68 9.97 8.90
N LEU A 29 -7.58 10.07 8.15
CA LEU A 29 -7.11 11.33 7.56
C LEU A 29 -8.09 11.86 6.52
N LEU A 30 -8.49 11.03 5.56
CA LEU A 30 -9.33 11.45 4.43
C LEU A 30 -10.73 11.86 4.89
N GLU A 31 -11.29 11.16 5.88
CA GLU A 31 -12.58 11.52 6.50
C GLU A 31 -12.50 12.91 7.17
N LYS A 32 -11.42 13.20 7.90
CA LYS A 32 -11.19 14.53 8.49
C LYS A 32 -11.03 15.64 7.46
N LEU A 33 -10.53 15.32 6.26
CA LEU A 33 -10.45 16.24 5.13
C LEU A 33 -11.81 16.43 4.42
N GLY A 34 -12.88 15.76 4.88
CA GLY A 34 -14.23 15.87 4.33
C GLY A 34 -14.51 14.92 3.17
N ILE A 35 -13.65 13.93 2.92
CA ILE A 35 -13.87 12.96 1.85
C ILE A 35 -14.91 11.92 2.32
N ASN A 36 -15.94 11.72 1.50
CA ASN A 36 -16.94 10.70 1.75
C ASN A 36 -16.34 9.29 1.53
N LEU A 37 -16.14 8.54 2.61
CA LEU A 37 -15.63 7.16 2.54
C LEU A 37 -16.68 6.11 2.16
N SER A 38 -17.95 6.51 2.07
CA SER A 38 -19.08 5.63 1.75
C SER A 38 -19.51 5.70 0.28
N MET A 39 -18.64 6.24 -0.58
CA MET A 39 -18.85 6.28 -2.03
C MET A 39 -19.01 4.87 -2.60
N LYS A 40 -19.92 4.74 -3.56
CA LYS A 40 -20.14 3.49 -4.29
C LYS A 40 -18.97 3.21 -5.24
N PRO A 41 -18.72 1.94 -5.60
CA PRO A 41 -17.64 1.58 -6.51
C PRO A 41 -17.63 2.37 -7.83
N GLU A 42 -18.80 2.67 -8.38
CA GLU A 42 -18.96 3.42 -9.63
C GLU A 42 -18.52 4.89 -9.47
N GLU A 43 -18.79 5.48 -8.30
CA GLU A 43 -18.38 6.85 -7.99
C GLU A 43 -16.87 6.93 -7.76
N VAL A 44 -16.29 5.92 -7.12
CA VAL A 44 -14.84 5.82 -6.93
C VAL A 44 -14.14 5.65 -8.28
N ALA A 45 -14.67 4.81 -9.17
CA ALA A 45 -14.15 4.65 -10.53
C ALA A 45 -14.16 5.99 -11.28
N ARG A 46 -15.28 6.72 -11.25
CA ARG A 46 -15.36 8.06 -11.85
C ARG A 46 -14.33 9.03 -11.27
N CYS A 47 -14.09 9.01 -9.95
CA CYS A 47 -13.03 9.84 -9.36
C CYS A 47 -11.63 9.49 -9.86
N VAL A 48 -11.33 8.20 -10.06
CA VAL A 48 -10.08 7.79 -10.68
C VAL A 48 -9.99 8.34 -12.10
N GLU A 49 -11.04 8.19 -12.91
CA GLU A 49 -11.05 8.60 -14.33
C GLU A 49 -11.01 10.12 -14.54
N GLU A 50 -11.78 10.88 -13.77
CA GLU A 50 -11.94 12.33 -13.97
C GLU A 50 -10.95 13.18 -13.17
N ILE A 51 -10.58 12.72 -11.96
CA ILE A 51 -9.74 13.49 -11.02
C ILE A 51 -8.34 12.87 -10.90
N GLY A 52 -8.16 11.62 -11.35
CA GLY A 52 -6.89 10.89 -11.24
C GLY A 52 -6.71 10.14 -9.92
N VAL A 53 -7.65 10.25 -8.96
CA VAL A 53 -7.56 9.55 -7.67
C VAL A 53 -8.91 9.16 -7.10
N GLY A 54 -9.03 7.91 -6.66
CA GLY A 54 -10.17 7.38 -5.92
C GLY A 54 -9.70 6.61 -4.69
N PHE A 55 -10.48 6.66 -3.61
CA PHE A 55 -10.21 5.93 -2.37
C PHE A 55 -11.21 4.80 -2.19
N MET A 56 -10.71 3.58 -2.06
CA MET A 56 -11.50 2.36 -1.84
C MET A 56 -11.34 1.93 -0.39
N PHE A 57 -12.40 2.07 0.39
CA PHE A 57 -12.40 1.74 1.81
C PHE A 57 -12.57 0.23 2.02
N ALA A 58 -11.55 -0.43 2.55
CA ALA A 58 -11.42 -1.88 2.57
C ALA A 58 -12.64 -2.67 3.11
N PRO A 59 -13.31 -2.26 4.20
CA PRO A 59 -14.49 -2.98 4.70
C PRO A 59 -15.63 -3.07 3.69
N ALA A 60 -15.76 -2.10 2.79
CA ALA A 60 -16.80 -2.10 1.75
C ALA A 60 -16.49 -3.09 0.61
N HIS A 61 -15.23 -3.50 0.43
CA HIS A 61 -14.80 -4.34 -0.68
C HIS A 61 -14.46 -5.79 -0.28
N HIS A 62 -14.27 -6.07 1.01
CA HIS A 62 -13.84 -7.38 1.51
C HIS A 62 -14.88 -8.01 2.44
N GLY A 63 -16.15 -8.09 2.03
CA GLY A 63 -17.26 -8.56 2.87
C GLY A 63 -17.07 -9.98 3.46
N ALA A 64 -16.32 -10.85 2.78
CA ALA A 64 -15.98 -12.20 3.26
C ALA A 64 -15.02 -12.18 4.47
N MET A 65 -14.23 -11.11 4.64
CA MET A 65 -13.28 -10.99 5.75
C MET A 65 -13.96 -10.98 7.11
N LYS A 66 -15.27 -10.67 7.20
CA LYS A 66 -16.05 -10.74 8.45
C LYS A 66 -15.95 -12.09 9.14
N HIS A 67 -15.84 -13.18 8.37
CA HIS A 67 -15.72 -14.54 8.90
C HIS A 67 -14.36 -14.81 9.56
N ALA A 68 -13.32 -14.06 9.20
CA ALA A 68 -11.99 -14.18 9.77
C ALA A 68 -11.76 -13.25 10.98
N ILE A 69 -12.65 -12.30 11.27
CA ILE A 69 -12.43 -11.29 12.34
C ILE A 69 -12.32 -11.95 13.72
N GLY A 70 -13.27 -12.82 14.08
CA GLY A 70 -13.29 -13.50 15.38
C GLY A 70 -12.02 -14.32 15.62
N PRO A 71 -11.71 -15.32 14.75
CA PRO A 71 -10.51 -16.13 14.89
C PRO A 71 -9.21 -15.32 14.93
N ARG A 72 -9.10 -14.26 14.12
CA ARG A 72 -7.91 -13.39 14.15
C ARG A 72 -7.76 -12.64 15.48
N LYS A 73 -8.87 -12.22 16.09
CA LYS A 73 -8.85 -11.56 17.41
C LYS A 73 -8.45 -12.52 18.51
N GLU A 74 -8.94 -13.76 18.47
CA GLU A 74 -8.58 -14.82 19.42
C GLU A 74 -7.10 -15.20 19.34
N LEU A 75 -6.54 -15.29 18.13
CA LEU A 75 -5.12 -15.59 17.94
C LEU A 75 -4.19 -14.49 18.45
N GLY A 76 -4.61 -13.21 18.37
CA GLY A 76 -3.86 -12.07 18.90
C GLY A 76 -2.47 -11.84 18.28
N CYS A 77 -2.10 -12.59 17.24
CA CYS A 77 -0.80 -12.55 16.59
C CYS A 77 -0.90 -12.18 15.11
N ARG A 78 0.24 -11.83 14.49
CA ARG A 78 0.29 -11.58 13.05
C ARG A 78 0.16 -12.89 12.29
N THR A 79 -0.67 -12.89 11.25
CA THR A 79 -0.88 -14.04 10.35
C THR A 79 -0.75 -13.58 8.90
N ILE A 80 -0.90 -14.51 7.95
CA ILE A 80 -0.92 -14.18 6.52
C ILE A 80 -1.96 -13.10 6.18
N PHE A 81 -3.07 -13.01 6.93
CA PHE A 81 -4.09 -11.96 6.74
C PHE A 81 -3.57 -10.54 6.96
N ASN A 82 -2.45 -10.35 7.66
CA ASN A 82 -1.82 -9.04 7.83
C ASN A 82 -1.11 -8.56 6.57
N ILE A 83 -0.79 -9.46 5.63
CA ILE A 83 -0.06 -9.13 4.41
C ILE A 83 -0.93 -9.27 3.14
N LEU A 84 -2.18 -9.73 3.27
CA LEU A 84 -3.09 -9.89 2.12
C LEU A 84 -3.59 -8.57 1.53
N GLY A 85 -3.71 -7.51 2.33
CA GLY A 85 -4.38 -6.26 1.93
C GLY A 85 -3.87 -5.65 0.61
N PRO A 86 -2.55 -5.53 0.40
CA PRO A 86 -2.01 -5.05 -0.87
C PRO A 86 -2.31 -5.97 -2.07
N MET A 87 -2.37 -7.29 -1.85
CA MET A 87 -2.63 -8.29 -2.90
C MET A 87 -4.10 -8.37 -3.32
N THR A 88 -5.00 -7.69 -2.60
CA THR A 88 -6.45 -7.75 -2.84
C THR A 88 -7.04 -6.39 -3.23
N ASN A 89 -6.28 -5.54 -3.92
CA ASN A 89 -6.83 -4.28 -4.43
C ASN A 89 -7.99 -4.56 -5.41
N PRO A 90 -9.22 -4.10 -5.12
CA PRO A 90 -10.41 -4.46 -5.89
C PRO A 90 -10.45 -3.84 -7.29
N ALA A 91 -9.62 -2.83 -7.57
CA ALA A 91 -9.52 -2.22 -8.89
C ALA A 91 -8.59 -2.97 -9.86
N GLY A 92 -8.02 -4.12 -9.47
CA GLY A 92 -7.17 -4.92 -10.35
C GLY A 92 -5.89 -4.20 -10.81
N VAL A 93 -5.36 -3.32 -9.96
CA VAL A 93 -4.18 -2.50 -10.30
C VAL A 93 -2.96 -3.39 -10.58
N LYS A 94 -2.34 -3.15 -11.74
CA LYS A 94 -1.13 -3.89 -12.17
C LYS A 94 0.17 -3.25 -11.72
N ARG A 95 0.10 -2.03 -11.18
CA ARG A 95 1.25 -1.24 -10.72
C ARG A 95 1.05 -0.76 -9.29
N GLN A 96 2.00 -1.05 -8.40
CA GLN A 96 1.83 -0.80 -6.96
C GLN A 96 3.17 -0.50 -6.28
N LEU A 97 3.14 0.39 -5.30
CA LEU A 97 4.16 0.55 -4.27
C LEU A 97 3.58 -0.01 -2.97
N VAL A 98 4.23 -1.04 -2.41
CA VAL A 98 3.73 -1.79 -1.26
C VAL A 98 4.75 -1.76 -0.14
N GLY A 99 4.30 -1.30 1.03
CA GLY A 99 5.07 -1.35 2.27
C GLY A 99 4.96 -2.69 2.97
N VAL A 100 6.06 -3.19 3.51
CA VAL A 100 6.06 -4.32 4.45
C VAL A 100 6.91 -4.00 5.69
N PHE A 101 6.52 -4.60 6.82
CA PHE A 101 7.20 -4.40 8.11
C PHE A 101 8.43 -5.31 8.31
N ASN A 102 8.63 -6.30 7.44
CA ASN A 102 9.73 -7.27 7.52
C ASN A 102 10.35 -7.40 6.12
N ARG A 103 11.65 -7.15 6.03
CA ARG A 103 12.45 -7.26 4.81
C ARG A 103 12.29 -8.61 4.12
N GLU A 104 12.19 -9.70 4.88
CA GLU A 104 12.05 -11.06 4.34
C GLU A 104 10.75 -11.26 3.55
N LEU A 105 9.76 -10.37 3.71
CA LEU A 105 8.51 -10.39 2.95
C LEU A 105 8.61 -9.70 1.59
N CYS A 106 9.63 -8.87 1.34
CA CYS A 106 9.72 -8.06 0.12
C CYS A 106 9.66 -8.94 -1.13
N ARG A 107 10.61 -9.87 -1.27
CA ARG A 107 10.68 -10.76 -2.44
C ARG A 107 9.49 -11.71 -2.56
N PRO A 108 9.08 -12.47 -1.52
CA PRO A 108 7.92 -13.35 -1.63
C PRO A 108 6.65 -12.61 -2.06
N MET A 109 6.43 -11.39 -1.57
CA MET A 109 5.26 -10.59 -1.94
C MET A 109 5.33 -10.12 -3.41
N ALA A 110 6.50 -9.68 -3.88
CA ALA A 110 6.70 -9.32 -5.28
C ALA A 110 6.44 -10.51 -6.22
N GLU A 111 6.92 -11.70 -5.85
CA GLU A 111 6.70 -12.94 -6.60
C GLU A 111 5.22 -13.37 -6.62
N VAL A 112 4.51 -13.24 -5.51
CA VAL A 112 3.07 -13.54 -5.47
C VAL A 112 2.29 -12.55 -6.33
N LEU A 113 2.57 -11.25 -6.22
CA LEU A 113 1.93 -10.22 -7.06
C LEU A 113 2.21 -10.46 -8.54
N HIS A 114 3.42 -10.90 -8.90
CA HIS A 114 3.73 -11.30 -10.27
C HIS A 114 2.82 -12.44 -10.76
N ARG A 115 2.66 -13.49 -9.94
CA ARG A 115 1.76 -14.63 -10.27
C ARG A 115 0.30 -14.23 -10.35
N LEU A 116 -0.11 -13.17 -9.64
CA LEU A 116 -1.44 -12.58 -9.71
C LEU A 116 -1.63 -11.62 -10.90
N GLY A 117 -0.62 -11.46 -11.77
CA GLY A 117 -0.71 -10.68 -13.00
C GLY A 117 -0.25 -9.24 -12.89
N ALA A 118 0.50 -8.88 -11.84
CA ALA A 118 1.12 -7.56 -11.76
C ALA A 118 2.21 -7.36 -12.84
N GLU A 119 2.35 -6.11 -13.30
CA GLU A 119 3.32 -5.71 -14.33
C GLU A 119 4.54 -4.99 -13.73
N HIS A 120 4.32 -4.08 -12.76
CA HIS A 120 5.41 -3.33 -12.13
C HIS A 120 5.12 -3.07 -10.65
N ILE A 121 5.88 -3.68 -9.75
CA ILE A 121 5.67 -3.55 -8.31
C ILE A 121 6.99 -3.16 -7.64
N MET A 122 6.93 -2.27 -6.67
CA MET A 122 8.01 -2.09 -5.69
C MET A 122 7.49 -2.50 -4.31
N VAL A 123 8.07 -3.53 -3.71
CA VAL A 123 7.82 -3.89 -2.31
C VAL A 123 8.97 -3.36 -1.46
N VAL A 124 8.66 -2.50 -0.50
CA VAL A 124 9.65 -1.73 0.26
C VAL A 124 9.59 -2.03 1.75
N CYS A 125 10.77 -2.11 2.37
CA CYS A 125 10.94 -2.19 3.82
C CYS A 125 12.13 -1.32 4.22
N SER A 126 11.88 -0.28 5.00
CA SER A 126 12.97 0.56 5.49
C SER A 126 13.73 -0.12 6.64
N LYS A 127 15.02 0.19 6.77
CA LYS A 127 15.88 -0.37 7.82
C LYS A 127 15.56 0.17 9.21
N ASP A 128 14.95 1.34 9.31
CA ASP A 128 14.43 1.95 10.55
C ASP A 128 13.01 1.45 10.92
N GLY A 129 12.46 0.48 10.17
CA GLY A 129 11.28 -0.29 10.55
C GLY A 129 9.95 0.23 10.02
N LEU A 130 9.96 1.25 9.16
CA LEU A 130 8.79 1.71 8.42
C LEU A 130 8.49 0.78 7.24
N ASP A 131 7.21 0.63 6.96
CA ASP A 131 6.67 0.06 5.72
C ASP A 131 6.59 1.11 4.60
N GLU A 132 7.55 2.04 4.56
CA GLU A 132 7.61 3.17 3.63
C GLU A 132 9.07 3.38 3.18
N ILE A 133 9.29 4.22 2.17
CA ILE A 133 10.64 4.67 1.80
C ILE A 133 11.07 5.72 2.83
N SER A 134 12.11 5.43 3.60
CA SER A 134 12.57 6.30 4.68
C SER A 134 13.37 7.51 4.16
N LEU A 135 13.24 8.64 4.86
CA LEU A 135 14.10 9.82 4.70
C LEU A 135 15.33 9.78 5.62
N ALA A 136 15.38 8.85 6.58
CA ALA A 136 16.43 8.77 7.58
C ALA A 136 17.41 7.61 7.36
N SER A 137 17.00 6.59 6.60
CA SER A 137 17.73 5.33 6.50
C SER A 137 17.53 4.66 5.14
N ALA A 138 18.42 3.73 4.81
CA ALA A 138 18.29 2.88 3.63
C ALA A 138 16.96 2.10 3.64
N THR A 139 16.38 1.95 2.45
CA THR A 139 15.16 1.19 2.20
C THR A 139 15.47 0.02 1.26
N HIS A 140 15.16 -1.18 1.71
CA HIS A 140 15.25 -2.37 0.88
C HIS A 140 14.07 -2.46 -0.07
N VAL A 141 14.33 -2.76 -1.34
CA VAL A 141 13.34 -2.84 -2.41
C VAL A 141 13.42 -4.21 -3.08
N ALA A 142 12.29 -4.91 -3.19
CA ALA A 142 12.08 -5.96 -4.17
C ALA A 142 11.20 -5.40 -5.30
N GLU A 143 11.77 -5.19 -6.47
CA GLU A 143 11.09 -4.63 -7.63
C GLU A 143 10.77 -5.71 -8.65
N LEU A 144 9.49 -5.89 -8.95
CA LEU A 144 9.04 -6.61 -10.15
C LEU A 144 9.00 -5.62 -11.31
N LYS A 145 9.79 -5.83 -12.36
CA LYS A 145 9.74 -5.04 -13.59
C LYS A 145 10.18 -5.90 -14.77
N ASP A 146 9.51 -5.75 -15.91
CA ASP A 146 9.80 -6.51 -17.14
C ASP A 146 9.80 -8.03 -16.91
N GLY A 147 8.89 -8.51 -16.06
CA GLY A 147 8.73 -9.93 -15.69
C GLY A 147 9.82 -10.50 -14.79
N LYS A 148 10.69 -9.65 -14.22
CA LYS A 148 11.78 -10.09 -13.33
C LYS A 148 11.68 -9.39 -11.98
N VAL A 149 11.96 -10.13 -10.92
CA VAL A 149 12.11 -9.58 -9.57
C VAL A 149 13.59 -9.35 -9.29
N THR A 150 13.97 -8.10 -9.06
CA THR A 150 15.30 -7.68 -8.64
C THR A 150 15.24 -7.08 -7.23
N GLU A 151 16.33 -7.21 -6.49
CA GLU A 151 16.45 -6.68 -5.13
C GLU A 151 17.62 -5.71 -5.05
N TYR A 152 17.40 -4.57 -4.40
CA TYR A 152 18.41 -3.54 -4.19
C TYR A 152 18.03 -2.69 -2.98
N ASP A 153 18.96 -1.85 -2.52
CA ASP A 153 18.70 -0.86 -1.49
C ASP A 153 18.72 0.54 -2.12
N ILE A 154 17.84 1.42 -1.65
CA ILE A 154 17.86 2.85 -1.98
C ILE A 154 18.09 3.67 -0.71
N THR A 155 18.83 4.77 -0.85
CA THR A 155 19.04 5.77 0.19
C THR A 155 18.41 7.10 -0.24
N PRO A 156 18.10 8.02 0.70
CA PRO A 156 17.69 9.38 0.35
C PRO A 156 18.66 10.05 -0.63
N GLU A 157 19.96 9.83 -0.44
CA GLU A 157 21.02 10.44 -1.24
C GLU A 157 21.02 9.96 -2.71
N ASP A 158 20.65 8.70 -2.96
CA ASP A 158 20.47 8.18 -4.34
C ASP A 158 19.39 8.95 -5.12
N LEU A 159 18.49 9.64 -4.40
CA LEU A 159 17.40 10.44 -4.95
C LEU A 159 17.67 11.95 -4.85
N GLY A 160 18.89 12.36 -4.47
CA GLY A 160 19.27 13.76 -4.30
C GLY A 160 18.67 14.42 -3.04
N ILE A 161 18.20 13.62 -2.08
CA ILE A 161 17.65 14.09 -0.81
C ILE A 161 18.69 13.85 0.29
N LYS A 162 18.94 14.85 1.13
CA LYS A 162 19.80 14.64 2.31
C LYS A 162 19.03 13.87 3.36
N SER A 163 19.64 12.82 3.92
CA SER A 163 19.05 12.07 5.03
C SER A 163 18.71 13.00 6.21
N GLN A 164 17.51 12.83 6.76
CA GLN A 164 16.99 13.60 7.90
C GLN A 164 16.32 12.68 8.90
N ALA A 165 16.53 12.94 10.19
CA ALA A 165 15.80 12.25 11.24
C ALA A 165 14.29 12.53 11.11
N LEU A 166 13.47 11.49 11.32
CA LEU A 166 12.01 11.59 11.32
C LEU A 166 11.43 12.00 12.68
N VAL A 167 12.29 12.40 13.63
CA VAL A 167 11.98 12.79 15.00
C VAL A 167 12.72 14.08 15.35
#